data_AF-A0A948WMZ2-F1
#
_entry.id   AF-A0A948WMZ2-F1
#
_cell.length_a   1.000
_cell.length_b   1.000
_cell.length_c   1.000
_cell.angle_alpha   90.00
_cell.angle_beta   90.00
_cell.angle_gamma   90.00
#
_symmetry.space_group_name_H-M   'P 1'
#
loop_
_entity.id
_entity.type
_entity.pdbx_description
1 polymer ?
#
loop_
_entity_poly.entity_id
_entity_poly.type
_entity_poly.pdbx_seq_one_letter_code
_entity_poly.pdbx_strand_id
1 'polypeptide(L)'
;MKIRLDQYLCQNGLCQSRERAKALIMSGIVFVNEQKTDKAGEMIAPDAKVEVRGHDIGYVSRGGLKLEKAMKTFPLTPNGKVCMDIGASTGGFTDCMLQNGATKVYAVDV
;
A
#
# COMPACT_ATOMS: atom_id res chain seq x y z
N MET A 1 -1.59 -28.55 -1.29
CA MET A 1 -2.85 -27.90 -0.87
C MET A 1 -2.93 -26.55 -1.56
N LYS A 2 -4.06 -26.17 -2.16
CA LYS A 2 -4.21 -24.83 -2.77
C LYS A 2 -4.26 -23.76 -1.67
N ILE A 3 -3.64 -22.62 -1.90
CA ILE A 3 -3.63 -21.47 -0.96
C ILE A 3 -4.23 -20.24 -1.63
N ARG A 4 -4.80 -19.33 -0.85
CA ARG A 4 -5.28 -18.04 -1.38
C ARG A 4 -4.10 -17.15 -1.77
N LEU A 5 -4.25 -16.43 -2.88
CA LEU A 5 -3.20 -15.54 -3.39
C LEU A 5 -2.78 -14.47 -2.38
N ASP A 6 -3.72 -13.83 -1.68
CA ASP A 6 -3.42 -12.83 -0.64
C ASP A 6 -2.56 -13.40 0.50
N GLN A 7 -2.83 -14.64 0.92
CA GLN A 7 -2.04 -15.34 1.93
C GLN A 7 -0.67 -15.76 1.39
N TYR A 8 -0.61 -16.26 0.15
CA TYR A 8 0.64 -16.63 -0.49
C TYR A 8 1.61 -15.44 -0.57
N LEU A 9 1.13 -14.26 -0.99
CA LEU A 9 1.96 -13.06 -1.08
C LEU A 9 2.57 -12.68 0.28
N CYS A 10 1.82 -12.85 1.37
CA CYS A 10 2.33 -12.57 2.71
C CYS A 10 3.31 -13.65 3.19
N GLN A 11 2.96 -14.93 3.01
CA GLN A 11 3.79 -16.06 3.49
C GLN A 11 5.14 -16.14 2.77
N ASN A 12 5.21 -15.71 1.51
CA ASN A 12 6.45 -15.69 0.73
C ASN A 12 7.18 -14.34 0.79
N GLY A 13 6.79 -13.43 1.69
CA GLY A 13 7.47 -12.15 1.89
C GLY A 13 7.35 -11.16 0.73
N LEU A 14 6.46 -11.41 -0.24
CA LEU A 14 6.17 -10.52 -1.37
C LEU A 14 5.33 -9.30 -0.94
N CYS A 15 4.72 -9.36 0.25
CA CYS A 15 3.92 -8.30 0.81
C CYS A 15 3.95 -8.35 2.35
N GLN A 16 3.82 -7.18 3.00
CA GLN A 16 3.89 -7.04 4.45
C GLN A 16 2.60 -7.45 5.19
N SER A 17 1.45 -7.41 4.52
CA SER A 17 0.15 -7.74 5.14
C SER A 17 -0.87 -8.20 4.10
N ARG A 18 -1.93 -8.86 4.55
CA ARG A 18 -3.02 -9.33 3.67
C ARG A 18 -3.77 -8.16 3.05
N GLU A 19 -3.98 -7.09 3.79
CA GLU A 19 -4.61 -5.86 3.31
C GLU A 19 -3.77 -5.22 2.19
N ARG A 20 -2.45 -5.16 2.38
CA ARG A 20 -1.54 -4.66 1.35
C ARG A 20 -1.48 -5.60 0.15
N ALA A 21 -1.56 -6.91 0.37
CA ALA A 21 -1.62 -7.90 -0.70
C ALA A 21 -2.87 -7.70 -1.57
N LYS A 22 -4.04 -7.46 -0.96
CA LYS A 22 -5.28 -7.09 -1.68
C LYS A 22 -5.13 -5.80 -2.48
N ALA A 23 -4.37 -4.83 -1.98
CA ALA A 23 -4.12 -3.59 -2.71
C ALA A 23 -3.22 -3.80 -3.95
N LEU A 24 -2.15 -4.60 -3.84
CA LEU A 24 -1.25 -4.95 -4.96
C LEU A 24 -1.98 -5.77 -6.04
N ILE A 25 -2.63 -6.84 -5.58
CA ILE A 25 -3.97 -7.25 -5.97
C ILE A 25 -4.70 -6.43 -7.04
N MET A 26 -5.49 -5.51 -6.51
CA MET A 26 -6.41 -4.62 -7.22
C MET A 26 -5.70 -3.56 -8.05
N SER A 27 -4.46 -3.15 -7.71
CA SER A 27 -3.66 -2.28 -8.57
C SER A 27 -3.17 -3.01 -9.82
N GLY A 28 -3.29 -4.35 -9.84
CA GLY A 28 -3.14 -5.15 -11.03
C GLY A 28 -1.68 -5.32 -11.46
N ILE A 29 -0.81 -5.37 -10.46
CA ILE A 29 0.63 -5.63 -10.58
C ILE A 29 1.01 -7.05 -10.14
N VAL A 30 0.03 -7.88 -9.76
CA VAL A 30 0.26 -9.27 -9.37
C VAL A 30 -0.09 -10.21 -10.52
N PHE A 31 0.84 -11.10 -10.83
CA PHE A 31 0.76 -12.06 -11.92
C PHE A 31 0.90 -13.48 -11.38
N VAL A 32 0.06 -14.39 -11.86
CA VAL A 32 0.12 -15.82 -11.60
C VAL A 32 0.28 -16.53 -12.94
N ASN A 33 1.38 -17.26 -13.14
CA ASN A 33 1.72 -17.91 -14.41
C ASN A 33 1.64 -16.94 -15.60
N GLU A 34 2.26 -15.76 -15.46
CA GLU A 34 2.29 -14.67 -16.45
C GLU A 34 0.93 -14.01 -16.75
N GLN A 35 -0.16 -14.46 -16.14
CA GLN A 35 -1.47 -13.85 -16.25
C GLN A 35 -1.74 -12.91 -15.08
N LYS A 36 -2.28 -11.73 -15.38
CA LYS A 36 -2.67 -10.74 -14.37
C LYS A 36 -3.90 -11.24 -13.61
N THR A 37 -3.83 -11.21 -12.28
CA THR A 37 -4.95 -11.51 -11.41
C THR A 37 -5.45 -10.24 -10.73
N ASP A 38 -6.77 -10.12 -10.57
CA ASP A 38 -7.45 -9.05 -9.84
C ASP A 38 -8.23 -9.55 -8.60
N LYS A 39 -8.24 -10.87 -8.37
CA LYS A 39 -8.95 -11.53 -7.26
C LYS A 39 -8.00 -11.97 -6.14
N ALA A 40 -8.04 -11.26 -5.03
CA ALA A 40 -7.23 -11.60 -3.85
C ALA A 40 -7.53 -12.97 -3.23
N GLY A 41 -8.77 -13.44 -3.35
CA GLY A 41 -9.21 -14.75 -2.85
C GLY A 41 -9.00 -15.91 -3.82
N GLU A 42 -8.32 -15.68 -4.95
CA GLU A 42 -8.04 -16.74 -5.92
C GLU A 42 -7.18 -17.84 -5.31
N MET A 43 -7.56 -19.10 -5.54
CA MET A 43 -6.85 -20.27 -5.03
C MET A 43 -5.77 -20.69 -6.01
N ILE A 44 -4.51 -20.50 -5.65
CA ILE A 44 -3.37 -20.82 -6.50
C ILE A 44 -2.83 -22.22 -6.23
N ALA A 45 -2.32 -22.84 -7.29
CA ALA A 45 -1.65 -24.14 -7.20
C ALA A 45 -0.30 -24.00 -6.47
N PRO A 46 0.19 -25.06 -5.78
CA PRO A 46 1.45 -24.99 -5.04
C PRO A 46 2.68 -24.67 -5.91
N ASP A 47 2.63 -25.03 -7.19
CA ASP A 47 3.66 -24.86 -8.21
C ASP A 47 3.45 -23.61 -9.08
N ALA A 48 2.40 -22.83 -8.82
CA ALA A 48 2.13 -21.61 -9.57
C ALA A 48 3.25 -20.59 -9.35
N LYS A 49 3.73 -19.98 -10.45
CA LYS A 49 4.70 -18.88 -10.38
C LYS A 49 3.96 -17.59 -10.12
N VAL A 50 4.24 -16.96 -8.97
CA VAL A 50 3.64 -15.68 -8.58
C VAL A 50 4.69 -14.59 -8.63
N GLU A 51 4.39 -13.51 -9.35
CA GLU A 51 5.26 -12.35 -9.51
C GLU A 51 4.50 -11.07 -9.15
N VAL A 52 5.18 -10.14 -8.49
CA VAL A 52 4.70 -8.76 -8.30
C VAL A 52 5.53 -7.86 -9.20
N ARG A 53 4.93 -7.33 -10.25
CA ARG A 53 5.59 -6.50 -11.27
C ARG A 53 5.28 -5.03 -11.06
N GLY A 54 6.26 -4.27 -10.59
CA GLY A 54 6.12 -2.84 -10.35
C GLY A 54 6.46 -2.49 -8.92
N HIS A 55 6.28 -1.22 -8.57
CA HIS A 55 6.61 -0.72 -7.24
C HIS A 55 5.34 -0.54 -6.43
N ASP A 56 5.45 -0.94 -5.17
CA ASP A 56 4.50 -0.51 -4.17
C ASP A 56 4.50 1.02 -4.08
N ILE A 57 3.35 1.63 -3.83
CA ILE A 57 3.16 3.07 -3.78
C ILE A 57 3.82 3.73 -2.55
N GLY A 58 4.53 2.95 -1.71
CA GLY A 58 5.24 3.41 -0.51
C GLY A 58 4.34 3.70 0.69
N TYR A 59 3.07 4.03 0.45
CA TYR A 59 2.10 4.42 1.46
C TYR A 59 0.98 3.40 1.65
N VAL A 60 0.36 3.38 2.84
CA VAL A 60 -0.78 2.50 3.16
C VAL A 60 -2.01 2.72 2.29
N SER A 61 -2.11 3.86 1.59
CA SER A 61 -3.14 4.09 0.57
C SER A 61 -2.67 5.05 -0.52
N ARG A 62 -3.36 5.03 -1.67
CA ARG A 62 -3.12 5.98 -2.78
C ARG A 62 -3.31 7.44 -2.38
N GLY A 63 -3.92 7.72 -1.23
CA GLY A 63 -3.98 9.08 -0.66
C GLY A 63 -2.59 9.67 -0.48
N GLY A 64 -1.62 8.90 0.03
CA GLY A 64 -0.27 9.40 0.30
C GLY A 64 0.43 10.02 -0.93
N LEU A 65 0.17 9.47 -2.13
CA LEU A 65 0.70 10.00 -3.39
C LEU A 65 0.22 11.43 -3.70
N LYS A 66 -0.98 11.81 -3.23
CA LYS A 66 -1.51 13.16 -3.43
C LYS A 66 -0.73 14.17 -2.58
N LEU A 67 -0.51 13.86 -1.31
CA LEU A 67 0.28 14.72 -0.42
C LEU A 67 1.74 14.76 -0.84
N GLU A 68 2.30 13.63 -1.26
CA GLU A 68 3.66 13.56 -1.79
C GLU A 68 3.84 14.51 -2.99
N LYS A 69 2.90 14.49 -3.93
CA LYS A 69 2.91 15.44 -5.06
C LYS A 69 2.76 16.88 -4.59
N ALA A 70 1.90 17.16 -3.60
CA ALA A 70 1.73 18.50 -3.05
C ALA A 70 3.04 19.03 -2.43
N MET A 71 3.79 18.20 -1.69
CA MET A 71 5.12 18.54 -1.15
C MET A 71 6.18 18.80 -2.22
N LYS A 72 6.11 18.11 -3.35
CA LYS A 72 7.01 18.35 -4.49
C LYS A 72 6.64 19.62 -5.26
N THR A 73 5.39 20.06 -5.19
CA THR A 73 4.85 21.17 -6.00
C THR A 73 4.84 22.49 -5.25
N PHE A 74 4.53 22.46 -3.95
CA PHE A 74 4.44 23.63 -3.09
C PHE A 74 5.57 23.61 -2.06
N PRO A 75 6.01 24.77 -1.53
CA PRO A 75 7.04 24.85 -0.50
C PRO A 75 6.48 24.43 0.87
N LEU A 76 6.03 23.18 0.98
CA LEU A 76 5.45 22.58 2.18
C LEU A 76 6.28 21.37 2.60
N THR A 77 6.54 21.25 3.89
CA THR A 77 7.26 20.08 4.45
C THR A 77 6.71 19.75 5.85
N PRO A 78 6.47 18.47 6.17
CA PRO A 78 6.06 18.02 7.49
C PRO A 78 7.25 17.82 8.44
N ASN A 79 8.50 17.84 7.95
CA ASN A 79 9.68 17.56 8.76
C ASN A 79 9.77 18.45 10.00
N GLY A 80 9.89 17.83 11.18
CA GLY A 80 9.97 18.51 12.47
C GLY A 80 8.64 19.08 13.00
N LYS A 81 7.52 18.88 12.30
CA LYS A 81 6.24 19.50 12.65
C LYS A 81 5.27 18.52 13.27
N VAL A 82 4.37 19.07 14.09
CA VAL A 82 3.13 18.41 14.48
C VAL A 82 2.08 18.72 13.42
N CYS A 83 1.49 17.68 12.84
CA CYS A 83 0.53 17.77 11.75
C CYS A 83 -0.86 17.28 12.18
N MET A 84 -1.87 17.62 11.38
CA MET A 84 -3.23 17.12 11.52
C MET A 84 -3.71 16.60 10.17
N ASP A 85 -4.21 15.38 10.14
CA ASP A 85 -4.83 14.72 8.99
C ASP A 85 -6.34 14.70 9.20
N ILE A 86 -7.09 15.47 8.41
CA ILE A 86 -8.55 15.60 8.52
C ILE A 86 -9.19 14.74 7.42
N GLY A 87 -9.92 13.70 7.82
CA GLY A 87 -10.40 12.65 6.92
C GLY A 87 -9.32 11.59 6.65
N ALA A 88 -8.64 11.15 7.72
CA ALA A 88 -7.46 10.29 7.62
C ALA A 88 -7.73 8.96 6.90
N SER A 89 -8.95 8.41 7.00
CA SER A 89 -9.43 7.17 6.43
C SER A 89 -8.47 6.02 6.74
N THR A 90 -7.96 5.31 5.72
CA THR A 90 -6.93 4.26 5.88
C THR A 90 -5.55 4.82 6.33
N GLY A 91 -5.36 6.13 6.37
CA GLY A 91 -4.15 6.79 6.88
C GLY A 91 -3.11 7.16 5.83
N GLY A 92 -3.47 7.27 4.56
CA GLY A 92 -2.48 7.52 3.48
C GLY A 92 -1.72 8.85 3.62
N PHE A 93 -2.40 9.91 4.05
CA PHE A 93 -1.75 11.21 4.31
C PHE A 93 -0.94 11.16 5.59
N THR A 94 -1.50 10.58 6.66
CA THR A 94 -0.81 10.33 7.92
C THR A 94 0.53 9.60 7.72
N ASP A 95 0.52 8.49 7.02
CA ASP A 95 1.72 7.70 6.70
C ASP A 95 2.73 8.51 5.89
N CYS A 96 2.26 9.24 4.86
CA CYS A 96 3.10 10.15 4.08
C CYS A 96 3.76 11.23 4.95
N MET A 97 3.03 11.85 5.88
CA MET A 97 3.59 12.86 6.78
C MET A 97 4.63 12.28 7.73
N LEU A 98 4.36 11.12 8.33
CA LEU A 98 5.29 10.45 9.26
C LEU A 98 6.58 10.03 8.55
N GLN A 99 6.49 9.41 7.36
CA GLN A 99 7.66 9.05 6.55
C GLN A 99 8.50 10.27 6.13
N ASN A 100 7.88 11.45 6.03
CA ASN A 100 8.56 12.71 5.68
C ASN A 100 8.93 13.57 6.91
N GLY A 101 8.95 12.98 8.10
CA GLY A 101 9.54 13.58 9.30
C GLY A 101 8.58 14.38 10.19
N ALA A 102 7.26 14.25 10.03
CA ALA A 102 6.33 14.74 11.04
C ALA A 102 6.66 14.10 12.40
N THR A 103 6.74 14.90 13.46
CA THR A 103 7.04 14.42 14.82
C THR A 103 5.80 13.82 15.47
N LYS A 104 4.61 14.26 15.06
CA LYS A 104 3.32 13.74 15.50
C LYS A 104 2.25 14.09 14.47
N VAL A 105 1.31 13.18 14.26
CA VAL A 105 0.13 13.43 13.41
C VAL A 105 -1.14 13.17 14.23
N TYR A 106 -2.02 14.17 14.29
CA TYR A 106 -3.39 13.99 14.75
C TYR A 106 -4.24 13.50 13.57
N ALA A 107 -4.54 12.20 13.53
CA ALA A 107 -5.41 11.61 12.53
C ALA A 107 -6.87 11.69 13.01
N VAL A 108 -7.69 12.47 12.31
CA VAL A 108 -9.10 12.71 12.64
C VAL A 108 -10.00 12.18 11.52
N ASP A 109 -11.00 11.39 11.90
CA ASP A 109 -12.03 10.84 11.01
C ASP A 109 -13.39 10.77 11.74
N VAL A 110 -14.49 10.49 11.02
CA VAL A 110 -15.88 10.52 11.52
C VAL A 110 -16.44 9.13 11.86
#